data_AF-A0A9E1Y519-F1
#
_entry.id   AF-A0A9E1Y519-F1
#
_cell.length_a   1.000
_cell.length_b   1.000
_cell.length_c   1.000
_cell.angle_alpha   90.00
_cell.angle_beta   90.00
_cell.angle_gamma   90.00
#
_symmetry.space_group_name_H-M   'P 1'
#
loop_
_entity.id
_entity.type
_entity.pdbx_description
1 polymer ?
#
loop_
_entity_poly.entity_id
_entity_poly.type
_entity_poly.pdbx_seq_one_letter_code
_entity_poly.pdbx_strand_id
1 'polypeptide(L)'
;MKTEIFVWQAMPNSKQYAKDWRIHINGDADLAASFRKRIKFTENYISHPKQWMFFGPFCNKKTAIKSINRTLARYAYPPLQYDAVEAEFVSKRGNNTGLKQNLNPENGV
;
A
#
# COMPACT_ATOMS: atom_id res chain seq x y z
N MET A 1 6.50 -13.36 -10.56
CA MET A 1 5.39 -12.38 -10.47
C MET A 1 5.77 -11.38 -9.39
N LYS A 2 5.68 -10.08 -9.64
CA LYS A 2 6.04 -9.07 -8.62
C LYS A 2 5.00 -9.09 -7.50
N THR A 3 5.47 -9.01 -6.27
CA THR A 3 4.61 -8.95 -5.08
C THR A 3 4.52 -7.50 -4.64
N GLU A 4 3.35 -6.91 -4.73
CA GLU A 4 3.16 -5.46 -4.58
C GLU A 4 1.78 -5.12 -4.00
N ILE A 5 1.70 -3.96 -3.38
CA ILE A 5 0.48 -3.40 -2.82
C ILE A 5 0.34 -1.95 -3.27
N PHE A 6 -0.87 -1.61 -3.70
CA PHE A 6 -1.31 -0.27 -4.05
C PHE A 6 -2.40 0.19 -3.08
N VAL A 7 -2.34 1.44 -2.67
CA VAL A 7 -3.23 2.02 -1.68
C VAL A 7 -3.58 3.43 -2.08
N TRP A 8 -4.87 3.72 -2.27
CA TRP A 8 -5.30 5.08 -2.61
C TRP A 8 -6.58 5.45 -1.89
N GLN A 9 -6.80 6.76 -1.79
CA GLN A 9 -8.04 7.33 -1.33
C GLN A 9 -9.00 7.40 -2.52
N ALA A 10 -10.21 6.85 -2.41
CA ALA A 10 -11.12 6.76 -3.55
C ALA A 10 -11.53 8.14 -4.08
N MET A 11 -11.73 9.11 -3.18
CA MET A 11 -12.16 10.47 -3.48
C MET A 11 -11.35 11.48 -2.66
N PRO A 12 -10.08 11.77 -3.03
CA PRO A 12 -9.17 12.55 -2.19
C PRO A 12 -9.62 14.01 -1.97
N ASN A 13 -10.36 14.57 -2.93
CA ASN A 13 -10.86 15.94 -2.89
C ASN A 13 -12.25 16.06 -2.24
N SER A 14 -12.90 14.95 -1.89
CA SER A 14 -14.23 14.97 -1.28
C SER A 14 -14.13 15.05 0.24
N LYS A 15 -14.77 16.05 0.86
CA LYS A 15 -14.90 16.09 2.34
C LYS A 15 -15.74 14.94 2.89
N GLN A 16 -16.75 14.50 2.15
CA GLN A 16 -17.67 13.44 2.57
C GLN A 16 -17.04 12.05 2.46
N TYR A 17 -16.29 11.80 1.38
CA TYR A 17 -15.71 10.48 1.08
C TYR A 17 -14.19 10.43 1.32
N ALA A 18 -13.62 11.43 2.00
CA ALA A 18 -12.20 11.46 2.34
C ALA A 18 -11.76 10.28 3.22
N LYS A 19 -12.69 9.57 3.84
CA LYS A 19 -12.38 8.42 4.68
C LYS A 19 -12.26 7.13 3.90
N ASP A 20 -12.62 7.10 2.62
CA ASP A 20 -12.71 5.86 1.85
C ASP A 20 -11.38 5.53 1.18
N TRP A 21 -10.83 4.37 1.54
CA TRP A 21 -9.57 3.88 0.98
C TRP A 21 -9.80 2.59 0.21
N ARG A 22 -8.90 2.35 -0.74
CA ARG A 22 -8.79 1.15 -1.56
C ARG A 22 -7.40 0.57 -1.38
N ILE A 23 -7.34 -0.75 -1.40
CA ILE A 23 -6.12 -1.52 -1.22
C ILE A 23 -6.14 -2.65 -2.24
N HIS A 24 -5.18 -2.66 -3.14
CA HIS A 24 -5.01 -3.70 -4.15
C HIS A 24 -3.71 -4.46 -3.87
N ILE A 25 -3.81 -5.77 -3.73
CA ILE A 25 -2.67 -6.65 -3.43
C ILE A 25 -2.46 -7.59 -4.60
N ASN A 26 -1.24 -7.62 -5.12
CA ASN A 26 -0.82 -8.50 -6.20
C ASN A 26 0.20 -9.53 -5.69
N GLY A 27 -0.11 -10.82 -5.85
CA GLY A 27 0.85 -11.89 -5.63
C GLY A 27 1.21 -12.18 -4.17
N ASP A 28 0.36 -11.80 -3.20
CA ASP A 28 0.58 -12.06 -1.77
C ASP A 28 -0.69 -12.48 -1.02
N ALA A 29 -0.96 -13.79 -1.02
CA ALA A 29 -2.16 -14.35 -0.40
C ALA A 29 -2.17 -14.18 1.13
N ASP A 30 -1.01 -14.22 1.80
CA ASP A 30 -0.93 -14.10 3.26
C ASP A 30 -1.22 -12.68 3.73
N LEU A 31 -0.74 -11.68 2.98
CA LEU A 31 -1.09 -10.28 3.22
C LEU A 31 -2.58 -10.05 2.97
N ALA A 32 -3.14 -10.60 1.89
CA ALA A 32 -4.58 -10.51 1.61
C ALA A 32 -5.42 -11.16 2.72
N ALA A 33 -5.01 -12.33 3.24
CA ALA A 33 -5.65 -12.97 4.38
C ALA A 33 -5.61 -12.11 5.65
N SER A 34 -4.56 -11.31 5.84
CA SER A 34 -4.47 -10.31 6.92
C SER A 34 -5.55 -9.24 6.80
N PHE A 35 -5.77 -8.73 5.58
CA PHE A 35 -6.79 -7.71 5.32
C PHE A 35 -8.21 -8.25 5.43
N ARG A 36 -8.48 -9.49 5.01
CA ARG A 36 -9.77 -10.17 5.21
C ARG A 36 -10.22 -10.22 6.68
N LYS A 37 -9.26 -10.33 7.61
CA LYS A 37 -9.56 -10.38 9.05
C LYS A 37 -9.90 -9.02 9.65
N ARG A 38 -9.73 -7.91 8.91
CA ARG A 38 -10.01 -6.56 9.42
C ARG A 38 -11.49 -6.25 9.28
N ILE A 39 -12.20 -6.15 10.40
CA ILE A 39 -13.65 -5.89 10.49
C ILE A 39 -14.14 -4.72 9.62
N LYS A 40 -13.32 -3.67 9.43
CA LYS A 40 -13.71 -2.46 8.68
C LYS A 40 -13.45 -2.56 7.18
N PHE A 41 -12.87 -3.65 6.69
CA PHE A 41 -12.57 -3.83 5.28
C PHE A 41 -13.54 -4.83 4.66
N THR A 42 -14.03 -4.48 3.48
CA THR A 42 -14.79 -5.38 2.62
C THR A 42 -13.92 -5.76 1.43
N GLU A 43 -13.89 -7.05 1.11
CA GLU A 43 -13.22 -7.54 -0.09
C GLU A 43 -14.14 -7.36 -1.30
N ASN A 44 -13.60 -6.83 -2.39
CA ASN A 44 -14.30 -6.67 -3.66
C ASN A 44 -13.89 -7.77 -4.64
N TYR A 45 -14.79 -8.11 -5.56
CA TYR A 45 -14.52 -9.10 -6.59
C TYR A 45 -13.43 -8.64 -7.55
N ILE A 46 -12.46 -9.52 -7.81
CA ILE A 46 -11.46 -9.41 -8.86
C ILE A 46 -11.37 -10.77 -9.56
N SER A 47 -11.29 -10.75 -10.89
CA SER A 47 -11.24 -11.96 -11.72
C SER A 47 -9.89 -12.68 -11.67
N HIS A 48 -8.80 -11.96 -11.35
CA HIS A 48 -7.47 -12.53 -11.36
C HIS A 48 -7.16 -13.28 -10.05
N PRO A 49 -6.81 -14.59 -10.08
CA PRO A 49 -6.73 -15.44 -8.87
C PRO A 49 -5.59 -15.09 -7.89
N LYS A 50 -4.64 -14.27 -8.34
CA LYS A 50 -3.51 -13.76 -7.54
C LYS A 50 -3.63 -12.27 -7.18
N GLN A 51 -4.84 -11.74 -7.25
CA GLN A 51 -5.10 -10.34 -6.95
C GLN A 51 -6.30 -10.22 -6.01
N TRP A 52 -6.22 -9.25 -5.10
CA TRP A 52 -7.27 -9.01 -4.11
C TRP A 52 -7.47 -7.52 -3.93
N MET A 53 -8.73 -7.09 -3.89
CA MET A 53 -9.10 -5.69 -3.69
C MET A 53 -9.88 -5.57 -2.39
N PHE A 54 -9.49 -4.64 -1.54
CA PHE A 54 -10.21 -4.31 -0.31
C PHE A 54 -10.57 -2.84 -0.29
N PHE A 55 -11.70 -2.52 0.30
CA PHE A 55 -12.08 -1.15 0.59
C PHE A 55 -12.54 -1.01 2.03
N GLY A 56 -12.26 0.13 2.64
CA GLY A 56 -12.64 0.39 4.02
C GLY A 56 -12.30 1.80 4.46
N PRO A 57 -12.89 2.26 5.58
CA PRO A 57 -12.69 3.61 6.05
C PRO A 57 -11.45 3.75 6.93
N PHE A 58 -10.73 4.87 6.79
CA PHE A 58 -9.78 5.38 7.78
C PHE A 58 -10.17 6.79 8.22
N CYS A 59 -9.86 7.14 9.47
CA CYS A 59 -10.20 8.47 10.00
C CYS A 59 -9.51 9.61 9.24
N ASN A 60 -8.27 9.40 8.79
CA ASN A 60 -7.49 10.34 7.99
C ASN A 60 -6.30 9.64 7.31
N LYS A 61 -5.65 10.34 6.38
CA LYS A 61 -4.47 9.88 5.64
C LYS A 61 -3.33 9.39 6.55
N LYS A 62 -2.97 10.14 7.59
CA LYS A 62 -1.89 9.78 8.52
C LYS A 62 -2.16 8.42 9.19
N THR A 63 -3.40 8.20 9.63
CA THR A 63 -3.84 6.96 10.27
C THR A 63 -3.86 5.79 9.27
N ALA A 64 -4.33 6.02 8.04
CA ALA A 64 -4.32 5.02 6.98
C ALA A 64 -2.90 4.51 6.70
N ILE A 65 -1.98 5.42 6.39
CA ILE A 65 -0.59 5.08 6.06
C ILE A 65 0.10 4.40 7.25
N LYS A 66 -0.06 4.90 8.48
CA LYS A 66 0.51 4.28 9.68
C LYS A 66 -0.04 2.86 9.91
N SER A 67 -1.34 2.66 9.75
CA SER A 67 -1.99 1.35 9.95
C SER A 67 -1.53 0.32 8.92
N ILE A 68 -1.40 0.75 7.66
CA ILE A 68 -0.98 -0.13 6.57
C ILE A 68 0.51 -0.44 6.69
N ASN A 69 1.39 0.56 6.90
CA ASN A 69 2.82 0.33 7.11
C ASN A 69 3.11 -0.62 8.27
N ARG A 70 2.35 -0.54 9.37
CA ARG A 70 2.45 -1.50 10.48
C ARG A 70 2.17 -2.94 10.05
N THR A 71 1.25 -3.14 9.11
CA THR A 71 0.95 -4.47 8.57
C THR A 71 2.02 -4.90 7.60
N LEU A 72 2.42 -4.03 6.68
CA LEU A 72 3.51 -4.28 5.72
C LEU A 72 4.81 -4.72 6.39
N ALA A 73 5.17 -4.11 7.52
CA ALA A 73 6.34 -4.50 8.30
C ALA A 73 6.32 -5.97 8.78
N ARG A 74 5.14 -6.55 9.02
CA ARG A 74 4.98 -7.97 9.42
C ARG A 74 5.19 -8.94 8.26
N TYR A 75 5.08 -8.47 7.02
CA TYR A 75 5.18 -9.26 5.80
C TYR A 75 6.42 -8.88 4.96
N ALA A 76 7.42 -8.25 5.59
CA ALA A 76 8.70 -7.85 4.99
C ALA A 76 8.60 -6.88 3.79
N TYR A 77 7.59 -6.02 3.78
CA TYR A 77 7.49 -4.92 2.82
C TYR A 77 8.18 -3.67 3.36
N PRO A 78 8.82 -2.86 2.49
CA PRO A 78 9.19 -1.50 2.85
C PRO A 78 7.93 -0.63 3.10
N PRO A 79 8.07 0.51 3.78
CA PRO A 79 6.98 1.48 3.93
C PRO A 79 6.44 1.94 2.56
N LEU A 80 5.15 2.27 2.53
CA LEU A 80 4.49 2.88 1.38
C LEU A 80 5.22 4.15 0.92
N GLN A 81 5.42 4.27 -0.40
CA GLN A 81 5.92 5.46 -1.07
C GLN A 81 4.78 6.09 -1.89
N TYR A 82 4.70 7.41 -1.92
CA TYR A 82 3.68 8.11 -2.69
C TYR A 82 4.10 8.25 -4.15
N ASP A 83 3.29 7.73 -5.06
CA ASP A 83 3.38 7.98 -6.49
C ASP A 83 2.46 9.16 -6.84
N ALA A 84 3.07 10.26 -7.27
CA ALA A 84 2.32 11.47 -7.61
C ALA A 84 1.60 11.38 -8.95
N VAL A 85 2.04 10.50 -9.86
CA VAL A 85 1.44 10.33 -11.19
C VAL A 85 0.11 9.62 -11.07
N GLU A 86 0.10 8.50 -10.35
CA GLU A 86 -1.10 7.67 -10.14
C GLU A 86 -1.90 8.08 -8.88
N ALA A 87 -1.43 9.10 -8.15
CA ALA A 87 -2.01 9.60 -6.90
C ALA A 87 -2.26 8.50 -5.84
N GLU A 88 -1.36 7.51 -5.79
CA GLU A 88 -1.47 6.32 -4.95
C GLU A 88 -0.22 6.11 -4.08
N PHE A 89 -0.33 5.18 -3.14
CA PHE A 89 0.75 4.73 -2.29
C PHE A 89 1.13 3.30 -2.65
N VAL A 90 2.40 3.06 -2.95
CA VAL A 90 2.88 1.77 -3.44
C VAL A 90 3.94 1.19 -2.50
N SER A 91 3.93 -0.13 -2.33
CA SER A 91 5.04 -0.88 -1.76
C SER A 91 5.27 -2.19 -2.51
N LYS A 92 6.53 -2.53 -2.77
CA LYS A 92 6.94 -3.69 -3.56
C LYS A 92 7.84 -4.58 -2.68
N ARG A 93 7.48 -5.85 -2.54
CA ARG A 93 8.27 -6.86 -1.82
C ARG A 93 9.22 -7.57 -2.79
N GLY A 94 10.51 -7.48 -2.52
CA GLY A 94 11.60 -8.06 -3.31
C GLY A 94 12.95 -7.83 -2.61
N ASN A 95 14.07 -8.16 -3.25
CA ASN A 95 15.40 -7.81 -2.72
C ASN A 95 15.46 -6.29 -2.56
N ASN A 96 15.51 -5.81 -1.31
CA ASN A 96 15.53 -4.40 -0.92
C ASN A 96 16.84 -3.68 -1.34
N THR A 97 17.26 -3.76 -2.60
CA THR A 97 18.48 -3.14 -3.13
C THR A 97 18.35 -1.63 -3.40
N GLY A 98 17.17 -1.03 -3.17
CA GLY A 98 16.93 0.39 -3.40
C GLY A 98 16.95 1.29 -2.16
N LEU A 99 17.19 0.76 -0.95
CA LEU A 99 17.17 1.55 0.28
C LEU A 99 18.60 1.81 0.77
N LYS A 100 19.10 3.00 0.41
CA LYS A 100 20.46 3.57 0.60
C LYS A 100 21.47 3.29 -0.52
N GLN A 101 21.17 3.75 -1.74
CA GLN A 101 22.22 4.51 -2.42
C GLN A 101 22.16 5.90 -1.81
N ASN A 102 22.97 6.11 -0.76
CA ASN A 102 23.36 7.45 -0.39
C ASN A 102 23.86 8.09 -1.68
N LEU A 103 23.22 9.18 -2.11
CA LEU A 103 23.88 10.20 -2.89
C LEU A 103 25.03 10.70 -2.02
N ASN A 104 26.14 9.98 -1.99
CA ASN A 104 27.41 10.61 -1.69
C ASN A 104 27.54 11.68 -2.77
N PRO A 105 27.63 12.98 -2.42
CA PRO A 105 28.22 13.91 -3.36
C PRO A 105 29.60 13.33 -3.66
N GLU A 106 29.90 13.10 -4.93
CA GLU A 106 31.27 12.93 -5.36
C GLU A 106 31.99 14.26 -5.06
N ASN A 107 32.49 14.41 -3.83
CA ASN A 107 33.61 15.31 -3.61
C ASN A 107 34.82 14.62 -4.22
N GLY A 108 35.16 15.03 -5.43
CA GLY A 108 36.40 14.69 -6.11
C GLY A 108 36.44 15.32 -7.50
N VAL A 109 36.75 16.62 -7.58
CA VAL A 109 38.09 17.22 -7.74
C VAL A 109 37.99 18.70 -7.40
#